data_AF-A0AA35W4V8-F1
#
_entry.id   AF-A0AA35W4V8-F1
#
_cell.length_a   1.000
_cell.length_b   1.000
_cell.length_c   1.000
_cell.angle_alpha   90.00
_cell.angle_beta   90.00
_cell.angle_gamma   90.00
#
_symmetry.space_group_name_H-M   'P 1'
#
loop_
_entity.id
_entity.type
_entity.pdbx_description
1 polymer ?
#
loop_
_entity_poly.entity_id
_entity_poly.type
_entity_poly.pdbx_seq_one_letter_code
_entity_poly.pdbx_strand_id
1 'polypeptide(L)'
;MHHGWGEFTVKDVILTLDQQMSNPLAGCKSPLKKFMGYDSMTEMIDSGNAEIVDDYTLKMKLARAPGGRGRLVVQHLVVPCAAVRSSAQHEAEGDAMFESGPAGTGGYQFVERELKEYTEYEAVPYDHWRVNPEFKRMRITTAPEDLTRLAMLLTGEANMVDVPKVLHQQAIDEGMEVFESPLPSVGLDHLALRPVRPQPGQLEPDTEPWTAPGETGRLVREAMNRSIDRNQIINELFKGRGEPMYNTIFHDTLEGWNPRWADEFDEKYGLRPGTGQAVVGRGRLPRRQWPESLLA
;
A
#
# COMPACT_ATOMS: atom_id res chain seq x y z
N MET A 1 17.84 11.64 -17.06
CA MET A 1 16.43 11.97 -16.76
C MET A 1 15.68 12.18 -18.07
N HIS A 2 14.38 11.86 -18.09
CA HIS A 2 13.52 12.14 -19.25
C HIS A 2 13.53 13.62 -19.64
N HIS A 3 13.08 13.92 -20.87
CA HIS A 3 12.92 15.28 -21.39
C HIS A 3 14.17 16.18 -21.32
N GLY A 4 15.37 15.60 -21.24
CA GLY A 4 16.62 16.34 -21.27
C GLY A 4 17.04 16.99 -19.95
N TRP A 5 16.40 16.66 -18.83
CA TRP A 5 16.71 17.22 -17.49
C TRP A 5 18.00 16.68 -16.85
N GLY A 6 19.01 16.37 -17.65
CA GLY A 6 20.34 15.94 -17.19
C GLY A 6 20.43 14.49 -16.75
N GLU A 7 21.56 14.13 -16.15
CA GLU A 7 21.83 12.79 -15.59
C GLU A 7 21.13 12.62 -14.23
N PHE A 8 20.90 11.37 -13.83
CA PHE A 8 20.36 11.05 -12.50
C PHE A 8 21.48 11.09 -11.47
N THR A 9 21.38 11.96 -10.47
CA THR A 9 22.47 12.22 -9.51
C THR A 9 22.02 12.17 -8.06
N VAL A 10 22.98 12.25 -7.13
CA VAL A 10 22.73 12.37 -5.68
C VAL A 10 21.83 13.56 -5.34
N LYS A 11 21.87 14.65 -6.12
CA LYS A 11 21.01 15.83 -5.91
C LYS A 11 19.52 15.49 -6.03
N ASP A 12 19.17 14.64 -6.99
CA ASP A 12 17.78 14.20 -7.22
C ASP A 12 17.28 13.38 -6.02
N VAL A 13 18.15 12.53 -5.47
CA VAL A 13 17.87 11.72 -4.27
C VAL A 13 17.64 12.63 -3.05
N ILE A 14 18.52 13.60 -2.82
CA ILE A 14 18.41 14.54 -1.69
C ILE A 14 17.11 15.32 -1.76
N LEU A 15 16.81 15.94 -2.91
CA LEU A 15 15.56 16.68 -3.10
C LEU A 15 14.34 15.80 -2.80
N THR A 16 14.32 14.59 -3.35
CA THR A 16 13.20 13.67 -3.18
C THR A 16 12.99 13.31 -1.72
N LEU A 17 14.06 12.93 -1.00
CA LEU A 17 13.96 12.58 0.41
C LEU A 17 13.49 13.77 1.26
N ASP A 18 14.01 14.97 1.00
CA ASP A 18 13.59 16.18 1.71
C ASP A 18 12.12 16.52 1.49
N GLN A 19 11.63 16.45 0.24
CA GLN A 19 10.21 16.65 -0.07
C GLN A 19 9.31 15.61 0.61
N GLN A 20 9.73 14.35 0.63
CA GLN A 20 8.95 13.25 1.21
C GLN A 20 8.90 13.31 2.74
N MET A 21 9.91 13.91 3.37
CA MET A 21 9.97 14.12 4.82
C MET A 21 9.34 15.44 5.27
N SER A 22 9.25 16.43 4.39
CA SER A 22 8.53 17.68 4.67
C SER A 22 7.03 17.53 4.50
N ASN A 23 6.56 16.68 3.57
CA ASN A 23 5.14 16.46 3.31
C ASN A 23 4.49 15.51 4.35
N PRO A 24 3.63 16.02 5.26
CA PRO A 24 2.99 15.18 6.27
C PRO A 24 1.94 14.22 5.68
N LEU A 25 1.41 14.50 4.50
CA LEU A 25 0.36 13.71 3.84
C LEU A 25 0.92 12.47 3.14
N ALA A 26 2.21 12.47 2.79
CA ALA A 26 2.85 11.35 2.09
C ALA A 26 3.01 10.11 2.99
N GLY A 27 2.91 10.24 4.31
CA GLY A 27 3.15 9.14 5.27
C GLY A 27 4.62 8.68 5.36
N CYS A 28 5.50 9.25 4.53
CA CYS A 28 6.90 8.88 4.38
C CYS A 28 7.83 9.44 5.47
N LYS A 29 7.46 10.57 6.09
CA LYS A 29 8.27 11.22 7.14
C LYS A 29 8.64 10.28 8.29
N SER A 30 7.64 9.60 8.86
CA SER A 30 7.84 8.73 10.03
C SER A 30 8.82 7.57 9.76
N PRO A 31 8.65 6.75 8.70
CA PRO A 31 9.61 5.69 8.39
C PRO A 31 10.99 6.25 8.03
N LEU A 32 11.08 7.30 7.21
CA LEU A 32 12.37 7.89 6.81
C LEU A 32 13.11 8.49 8.01
N LYS A 33 12.42 9.19 8.92
CA LYS A 33 13.03 9.71 10.17
C LYS A 33 13.55 8.60 11.07
N LYS A 34 12.81 7.49 11.22
CA LYS A 34 13.29 6.33 11.99
C LYS A 34 14.51 5.68 11.36
N PHE A 35 14.58 5.72 10.03
CA PHE A 35 15.65 5.14 9.25
C PHE A 35 16.93 5.99 9.31
N MET A 36 16.81 7.28 9.02
CA MET A 36 17.95 8.21 8.93
C MET A 36 18.33 8.84 10.27
N GLY A 37 17.36 9.06 11.16
CA GLY A 37 17.55 9.72 12.46
C GLY A 37 17.32 11.22 12.45
N TYR A 38 16.99 11.80 11.29
CA TYR A 38 16.89 13.24 11.05
C TYR A 38 15.51 13.61 10.51
N ASP A 39 15.15 14.89 10.51
CA ASP A 39 13.91 15.40 9.93
C ASP A 39 14.02 15.72 8.43
N SER A 40 15.24 15.74 7.88
CA SER A 40 15.51 15.81 6.44
C SER A 40 16.86 15.16 6.08
N MET A 41 17.09 14.92 4.79
CA MET A 41 18.40 14.50 4.26
C MET A 41 19.42 15.65 4.34
N THR A 42 19.00 16.89 4.09
CA THR A 42 19.86 18.08 4.26
C THR A 42 20.38 18.20 5.70
N GLU A 43 19.52 18.01 6.70
CA GLU A 43 19.93 18.05 8.12
C GLU A 43 20.95 16.93 8.45
N MET A 44 20.79 15.74 7.86
CA MET A 44 21.72 14.63 8.03
C MET A 44 23.11 14.92 7.44
N ILE A 45 23.15 15.63 6.31
CA ILE A 45 24.39 16.10 5.68
C ILE A 45 25.05 17.16 6.56
N ASP A 46 24.30 18.17 7.00
CA ASP A 46 24.79 19.26 7.84
C ASP A 46 25.34 18.76 9.19
N SER A 47 24.79 17.66 9.71
CA SER A 47 25.30 17.03 10.93
C SER A 47 26.56 16.18 10.73
N GLY A 48 27.05 16.02 9.50
CA GLY A 48 28.19 15.16 9.16
C GLY A 48 27.91 13.64 9.20
N ASN A 49 26.62 13.25 9.23
CA ASN A 49 26.22 11.83 9.18
C ASN A 49 25.87 11.35 7.77
N ALA A 50 25.77 12.25 6.80
CA ALA A 50 25.82 11.93 5.38
C ALA A 50 26.91 12.74 4.66
N GLU A 51 27.47 12.17 3.61
CA GLU A 51 28.56 12.73 2.82
C GLU A 51 28.25 12.52 1.33
N ILE A 52 28.22 13.61 0.57
CA ILE A 52 28.19 13.58 -0.90
C ILE A 52 29.64 13.41 -1.35
N VAL A 53 29.99 12.22 -1.83
CA VAL A 53 31.37 11.92 -2.26
C VAL A 53 31.59 12.41 -3.69
N ASP A 54 30.62 12.18 -4.57
CA ASP A 54 30.55 12.67 -5.95
C ASP A 54 29.08 12.69 -6.43
N ASP A 55 28.84 13.01 -7.69
CA ASP A 55 27.51 13.11 -8.29
C ASP A 55 26.71 11.79 -8.25
N TYR A 56 27.37 10.65 -8.03
CA TYR A 56 26.79 9.32 -8.08
C TYR A 56 26.94 8.54 -6.76
N THR A 57 27.59 9.13 -5.76
CA THR A 57 27.95 8.44 -4.52
C THR A 57 27.48 9.24 -3.31
N LEU A 58 26.46 8.72 -2.63
CA LEU A 58 25.98 9.20 -1.34
C LEU A 58 26.32 8.19 -0.25
N LYS A 59 27.08 8.64 0.76
CA LYS A 59 27.43 7.82 1.92
C LYS A 59 26.64 8.28 3.14
N MET A 60 25.96 7.33 3.80
CA MET A 60 25.09 7.63 4.95
C MET A 60 25.46 6.77 6.16
N LYS A 61 25.51 7.40 7.33
CA LYS A 61 25.55 6.74 8.65
C LYS A 61 24.15 6.72 9.22
N LEU A 62 23.45 5.61 9.02
CA LEU A 62 22.07 5.43 9.45
C LEU A 62 21.93 5.42 10.98
N ALA A 63 20.76 5.81 11.47
CA ALA A 63 20.47 5.87 12.91
C ALA A 63 20.57 4.52 13.64
N ARG A 64 20.43 3.41 12.89
CA ARG A 64 20.53 2.04 13.41
C ARG A 64 21.24 1.16 12.40
N ALA A 65 22.08 0.24 12.89
CA ALA A 65 22.63 -0.81 12.05
C ALA A 65 21.47 -1.61 11.43
N PRO A 66 21.50 -1.85 10.10
CA PRO A 66 20.50 -2.67 9.43
C PRO A 66 20.77 -4.15 9.74
N GLY A 67 20.70 -4.56 11.01
CA GLY A 67 21.10 -5.89 11.45
C GLY A 67 20.38 -6.98 10.67
N GLY A 68 21.11 -7.76 9.85
CA GLY A 68 20.61 -8.82 8.94
C GLY A 68 19.55 -8.38 7.90
N ARG A 69 19.02 -7.17 8.04
CA ARG A 69 17.81 -6.64 7.39
C ARG A 69 18.15 -5.59 6.33
N GLY A 70 19.36 -5.62 5.79
CA GLY A 70 19.78 -4.74 4.70
C GLY A 70 18.82 -4.77 3.51
N ARG A 71 18.24 -5.95 3.22
CA ARG A 71 17.18 -6.12 2.22
C ARG A 71 15.90 -5.34 2.56
N LEU A 72 15.43 -5.40 3.81
CA LEU A 72 14.28 -4.61 4.27
C LEU A 72 14.57 -3.10 4.21
N VAL A 73 15.81 -2.69 4.47
CA VAL A 73 16.23 -1.29 4.35
C VAL A 73 16.14 -0.77 2.91
N VAL A 74 16.66 -1.53 1.95
CA VAL A 74 16.52 -1.18 0.53
C VAL A 74 15.04 -1.24 0.11
N GLN A 75 14.25 -2.17 0.65
CA GLN A 75 12.83 -2.28 0.36
C GLN A 75 12.03 -1.03 0.81
N HIS A 76 12.48 -0.29 1.83
CA HIS A 76 11.87 1.01 2.18
C HIS A 76 12.14 2.09 1.12
N LEU A 77 13.24 1.97 0.36
CA LEU A 77 13.53 2.82 -0.80
C LEU A 77 12.77 2.36 -2.07
N VAL A 78 12.10 1.21 -2.04
CA VAL A 78 11.23 0.73 -3.12
C VAL A 78 9.76 1.17 -2.90
N VAL A 79 9.42 1.64 -1.70
CA VAL A 79 8.14 2.30 -1.40
C VAL A 79 8.09 3.63 -2.20
N PRO A 80 6.91 4.09 -2.69
CA PRO A 80 6.78 5.36 -3.43
C PRO A 80 7.37 6.60 -2.73
N CYS A 81 7.72 6.49 -1.44
CA CYS A 81 8.50 7.45 -0.68
C CYS A 81 9.91 7.76 -1.25
N ALA A 82 10.44 6.95 -2.16
CA ALA A 82 11.75 7.19 -2.79
C ALA A 82 11.69 7.12 -4.32
N ALA A 83 10.51 7.34 -4.92
CA ALA A 83 10.41 7.61 -6.35
C ALA A 83 11.08 8.96 -6.66
N VAL A 84 12.30 8.90 -7.19
CA VAL A 84 13.17 10.07 -7.35
C VAL A 84 12.68 11.00 -8.47
N ARG A 85 12.74 12.30 -8.21
CA ARG A 85 12.35 13.39 -9.12
C ARG A 85 13.57 14.20 -9.55
N SER A 86 13.53 14.79 -10.73
CA SER A 86 14.60 15.66 -11.22
C SER A 86 14.70 16.93 -10.38
N SER A 87 15.87 17.12 -9.77
CA SER A 87 16.24 18.34 -9.06
C SER A 87 16.41 19.53 -10.00
N ALA A 88 16.98 19.31 -11.19
CA ALA A 88 17.12 20.35 -12.21
C ALA A 88 15.76 20.86 -12.71
N GLN A 89 14.81 19.96 -12.96
CA GLN A 89 13.45 20.36 -13.35
C GLN A 89 12.76 21.12 -12.21
N HIS A 90 12.84 20.60 -10.98
CA HIS A 90 12.23 21.25 -9.83
C HIS A 90 12.83 22.64 -9.54
N GLU A 91 14.13 22.83 -9.74
CA GLU A 91 14.76 24.15 -9.61
C GLU A 91 14.23 25.15 -10.65
N ALA A 92 13.97 24.69 -11.87
CA ALA A 92 13.46 25.54 -12.95
C ALA A 92 11.96 25.82 -12.85
N GLU A 93 11.16 24.82 -12.46
CA GLU A 93 9.70 24.86 -12.58
C GLU A 93 8.96 24.80 -11.24
N GLY A 94 9.65 24.48 -10.15
CA GLY A 94 9.03 24.22 -8.85
C GLY A 94 8.03 23.06 -8.93
N ASP A 95 6.86 23.24 -8.32
CA ASP A 95 5.78 22.24 -8.34
C ASP A 95 5.06 22.15 -9.70
N ALA A 96 5.23 23.14 -10.58
CA ALA A 96 4.62 23.10 -11.93
C ALA A 96 5.17 21.95 -12.78
N MET A 97 6.32 21.36 -12.38
CA MET A 97 6.91 20.17 -13.01
C MET A 97 5.94 18.98 -13.09
N PHE A 98 4.95 18.90 -12.20
CA PHE A 98 3.97 17.81 -12.19
C PHE A 98 2.90 17.98 -13.28
N GLU A 99 2.72 19.19 -13.80
CA GLU A 99 1.78 19.50 -14.88
C GLU A 99 2.48 19.54 -16.24
N SER A 100 3.76 19.94 -16.29
CA SER A 100 4.56 20.06 -17.52
C SER A 100 5.18 18.75 -18.02
N GLY A 101 5.03 17.65 -17.26
CA GLY A 101 5.63 16.37 -17.56
C GLY A 101 6.79 16.07 -16.61
N PRO A 102 6.57 15.30 -15.54
CA PRO A 102 7.61 15.04 -14.55
C PRO A 102 8.69 14.12 -15.12
N ALA A 103 9.94 14.54 -15.02
CA ALA A 103 11.08 13.77 -15.48
C ALA A 103 11.43 12.64 -14.50
N GLY A 104 11.49 11.41 -15.04
CA GLY A 104 11.92 10.22 -14.31
C GLY A 104 13.11 9.52 -14.97
N THR A 105 13.35 8.29 -14.52
CA THR A 105 14.41 7.38 -15.01
C THR A 105 13.88 6.05 -15.51
N GLY A 106 12.55 5.92 -15.68
CA GLY A 106 11.89 4.70 -16.12
C GLY A 106 12.00 4.45 -17.63
N GLY A 107 11.61 3.26 -18.08
CA GLY A 107 11.58 2.91 -19.50
C GLY A 107 10.50 3.63 -20.31
N TYR A 108 9.49 4.19 -19.63
CA TYR A 108 8.46 5.04 -20.22
C TYR A 108 8.62 6.48 -19.73
N GLN A 109 8.36 7.45 -20.60
CA GLN A 109 8.25 8.86 -20.26
C GLN A 109 6.81 9.36 -20.40
N PHE A 110 6.44 10.38 -19.63
CA PHE A 110 5.12 10.98 -19.66
C PHE A 110 4.88 11.70 -20.99
N VAL A 111 3.67 11.57 -21.55
CA VAL A 111 3.25 12.29 -22.75
C VAL A 111 2.22 13.35 -22.37
N GLU A 112 1.07 12.91 -21.87
CA GLU A 112 -0.02 13.80 -21.50
C GLU A 112 -0.96 13.15 -20.48
N ARG A 113 -1.81 13.98 -19.88
CA ARG A 113 -2.87 13.55 -18.98
C ARG A 113 -4.10 14.40 -19.20
N GLU A 114 -5.21 13.73 -19.49
CA GLU A 114 -6.54 14.32 -19.45
C GLU A 114 -7.23 13.86 -18.17
N LEU A 115 -7.57 14.81 -17.29
CA LEU A 115 -8.09 14.48 -15.96
C LEU A 115 -9.40 13.69 -16.06
N LYS A 116 -9.47 12.57 -15.33
CA LYS A 116 -10.60 11.62 -15.32
C LYS A 116 -10.82 10.87 -16.63
N GLU A 117 -9.97 11.05 -17.63
CA GLU A 117 -10.05 10.30 -18.88
C GLU A 117 -8.88 9.34 -19.01
N TYR A 118 -7.65 9.83 -19.19
CA TYR A 118 -6.49 8.98 -19.37
C TYR A 118 -5.18 9.64 -18.98
N THR A 119 -4.14 8.82 -18.85
CA THR A 119 -2.74 9.25 -18.84
C THR A 119 -1.97 8.43 -19.86
N GLU A 120 -1.20 9.10 -20.71
CA GLU A 120 -0.43 8.47 -21.77
C GLU A 120 1.07 8.57 -21.52
N TYR A 121 1.75 7.47 -21.85
CA TYR A 121 3.18 7.32 -21.77
C TYR A 121 3.71 6.72 -23.07
N GLU A 122 4.96 7.04 -23.41
CA GLU A 122 5.67 6.43 -24.53
C GLU A 122 7.00 5.83 -24.06
N ALA A 123 7.43 4.77 -24.74
CA ALA A 123 8.75 4.21 -24.51
C ALA A 123 9.81 5.28 -24.79
N VAL A 124 10.85 5.32 -23.96
CA VAL A 124 11.96 6.27 -24.18
C VAL A 124 12.61 6.02 -25.55
N PRO A 125 13.03 7.08 -26.27
CA PRO A 125 13.55 6.96 -27.64
C PRO A 125 15.03 6.52 -27.70
N TYR A 126 15.57 6.01 -26.60
CA TYR A 126 16.98 5.64 -26.43
C TYR A 126 17.09 4.28 -25.73
N ASP A 127 18.29 3.69 -25.78
CA ASP A 127 18.56 2.44 -25.08
C ASP A 127 18.53 2.67 -23.57
N HIS A 128 17.54 2.10 -22.90
CA HIS A 128 17.30 2.31 -21.49
C HIS A 128 18.25 1.44 -20.65
N TRP A 129 18.95 2.08 -19.70
CA TRP A 129 20.01 1.49 -18.87
C TRP A 129 19.65 0.19 -18.12
N ARG A 130 18.35 -0.08 -17.90
CA ARG A 130 17.85 -1.30 -17.23
C ARG A 130 17.14 -2.26 -18.19
N VAL A 131 15.95 -1.88 -18.67
CA VAL A 131 15.13 -2.67 -19.59
C VAL A 131 14.42 -1.72 -20.55
N ASN A 132 14.45 -2.05 -21.85
CA ASN A 132 13.66 -1.39 -22.87
C ASN A 132 12.22 -1.91 -22.86
N PRO A 133 11.19 -1.03 -22.91
CA PRO A 133 9.82 -1.48 -23.03
C PRO A 133 9.54 -2.22 -24.34
N GLU A 134 8.76 -3.30 -24.26
CA GLU A 134 8.30 -4.04 -25.45
C GLU A 134 7.18 -3.30 -26.21
N PHE A 135 6.36 -2.53 -25.49
CA PHE A 135 5.30 -1.71 -26.08
C PHE A 135 5.77 -0.27 -26.25
N LYS A 136 5.43 0.32 -27.40
CA LYS A 136 5.84 1.69 -27.73
C LYS A 136 5.05 2.75 -26.96
N ARG A 137 3.81 2.44 -26.60
CA ARG A 137 2.89 3.34 -25.90
C ARG A 137 2.12 2.58 -24.85
N MET A 138 1.83 3.27 -23.76
CA MET A 138 1.00 2.79 -22.67
C MET A 138 0.00 3.89 -22.33
N ARG A 139 -1.29 3.56 -22.43
CA ARG A 139 -2.39 4.45 -22.01
C ARG A 139 -3.10 3.83 -20.82
N ILE A 140 -3.19 4.59 -19.73
CA ILE A 140 -3.93 4.20 -18.53
C ILE A 140 -5.24 4.99 -18.56
N THR A 141 -6.34 4.31 -18.89
CA THR A 141 -7.68 4.89 -19.00
C THR A 141 -8.43 4.80 -17.68
N THR A 142 -9.18 5.84 -17.34
CA THR A 142 -10.06 5.89 -16.18
C THR A 142 -11.44 5.33 -16.56
N ALA A 143 -11.74 4.12 -16.10
CA ALA A 143 -13.04 3.48 -16.27
C ALA A 143 -13.56 3.02 -14.89
N PRO A 144 -14.35 3.85 -14.19
CA PRO A 144 -14.75 3.57 -12.82
C PRO A 144 -15.73 2.40 -12.72
N GLU A 145 -16.59 2.20 -13.72
CA GLU A 145 -17.58 1.12 -13.71
C GLU A 145 -16.97 -0.23 -14.07
N ASP A 146 -17.21 -1.22 -13.21
CA ASP A 146 -16.71 -2.58 -13.34
C ASP A 146 -17.11 -3.27 -14.65
N LEU A 147 -18.37 -3.13 -15.06
CA LEU A 147 -18.88 -3.72 -16.31
C LEU A 147 -18.28 -3.06 -17.55
N THR A 148 -17.97 -1.76 -17.49
CA THR A 148 -17.27 -1.06 -18.56
C THR A 148 -15.87 -1.64 -18.74
N ARG A 149 -15.12 -1.84 -17.63
CA ARG A 149 -13.79 -2.47 -17.67
C ARG A 149 -13.85 -3.88 -18.26
N LEU A 150 -14.82 -4.70 -17.85
CA LEU A 150 -14.99 -6.04 -18.43
C LEU A 150 -15.28 -5.97 -19.93
N ALA A 151 -16.20 -5.09 -20.36
CA ALA A 151 -16.51 -4.93 -21.78
C ALA A 151 -15.28 -4.52 -22.60
N MET A 152 -14.48 -3.56 -22.13
CA MET A 152 -13.25 -3.13 -22.78
C MET A 152 -12.23 -4.28 -22.92
N LEU A 153 -12.14 -5.16 -21.93
CA LEU A 153 -11.28 -6.35 -22.00
C LEU A 153 -11.79 -7.34 -23.05
N LEU A 154 -13.09 -7.64 -23.05
CA LEU A 154 -13.71 -8.62 -23.96
C LEU A 154 -13.69 -8.14 -25.43
N THR A 155 -13.82 -6.83 -25.68
CA THR A 155 -13.74 -6.25 -27.03
C THR A 155 -12.32 -6.06 -27.52
N GLY A 156 -11.31 -6.23 -26.66
CA GLY A 156 -9.91 -5.96 -26.96
C GLY A 156 -9.55 -4.46 -27.00
N GLU A 157 -10.44 -3.58 -26.53
CA GLU A 157 -10.16 -2.15 -26.37
C GLU A 157 -9.10 -1.91 -25.28
N ALA A 158 -9.12 -2.71 -24.21
CA ALA A 158 -8.11 -2.71 -23.16
C ALA A 158 -7.34 -4.04 -23.15
N ASN A 159 -6.02 -3.96 -23.07
CA ASN A 159 -5.16 -5.15 -22.94
C ASN A 159 -5.09 -5.68 -21.50
N MET A 160 -5.38 -4.83 -20.51
CA MET A 160 -5.34 -5.17 -19.08
C MET A 160 -6.32 -4.29 -18.31
N VAL A 161 -7.12 -4.89 -17.44
CA VAL A 161 -8.06 -4.20 -16.56
C VAL A 161 -8.11 -4.88 -15.19
N ASP A 162 -8.53 -4.15 -14.16
CA ASP A 162 -8.95 -4.75 -12.89
C ASP A 162 -10.41 -5.25 -13.01
N VAL A 163 -10.60 -6.56 -13.06
CA VAL A 163 -11.93 -7.19 -13.07
C VAL A 163 -12.29 -7.54 -11.63
N PRO A 164 -13.43 -7.08 -11.09
CA PRO A 164 -13.86 -7.50 -9.77
C PRO A 164 -14.12 -9.00 -9.70
N LYS A 165 -13.90 -9.58 -8.52
CA LYS A 165 -14.06 -11.02 -8.25
C LYS A 165 -15.43 -11.56 -8.67
N VAL A 166 -16.49 -10.78 -8.47
CA VAL A 166 -17.87 -11.17 -8.84
C VAL A 166 -18.07 -11.32 -10.35
N LEU A 167 -17.23 -10.69 -11.17
CA LEU A 167 -17.27 -10.76 -12.63
C LEU A 167 -16.25 -11.75 -13.22
N HIS A 168 -15.39 -12.37 -12.40
CA HIS A 168 -14.38 -13.32 -12.90
C HIS A 168 -15.01 -14.48 -13.66
N GLN A 169 -16.12 -15.06 -13.17
CA GLN A 169 -16.75 -16.19 -13.85
C GLN A 169 -17.29 -15.78 -15.21
N GLN A 170 -17.91 -14.60 -15.31
CA GLN A 170 -18.38 -14.07 -16.59
C GLN A 170 -17.22 -13.88 -17.58
N ALA A 171 -16.08 -13.35 -17.14
CA ALA A 171 -14.91 -13.21 -18.01
C ALA A 171 -14.44 -14.57 -18.56
N ILE A 172 -14.42 -15.61 -17.72
CA ILE A 172 -14.04 -16.97 -18.11
C ILE A 172 -15.06 -17.57 -19.09
N ASP A 173 -16.36 -17.41 -18.80
CA ASP A 173 -17.45 -17.90 -19.65
C ASP A 173 -17.41 -17.24 -21.05
N GLU A 174 -16.94 -16.00 -21.13
CA GLU A 174 -16.72 -15.22 -22.36
C GLU A 174 -15.34 -15.48 -23.01
N GLY A 175 -14.60 -16.50 -22.54
CA GLY A 175 -13.40 -17.02 -23.19
C GLY A 175 -12.06 -16.49 -22.65
N MET A 176 -12.04 -15.76 -21.54
CA MET A 176 -10.77 -15.37 -20.89
C MET A 176 -10.14 -16.55 -20.15
N GLU A 177 -8.82 -16.70 -20.29
CA GLU A 177 -8.05 -17.73 -19.60
C GLU A 177 -7.57 -17.28 -18.22
N VAL A 178 -7.52 -18.21 -17.28
CA VAL A 178 -7.02 -17.95 -15.92
C VAL A 178 -5.56 -18.35 -15.83
N PHE A 179 -4.71 -17.38 -15.50
CA PHE A 179 -3.31 -17.61 -15.13
C PHE A 179 -3.14 -17.37 -13.63
N GLU A 180 -2.51 -18.33 -12.94
CA GLU A 180 -2.17 -18.19 -11.53
C GLU A 180 -0.75 -17.66 -11.36
N SER A 181 -0.59 -16.62 -10.55
CA SER A 181 0.72 -16.12 -10.15
C SER A 181 1.37 -17.13 -9.18
N PRO A 182 2.66 -17.48 -9.35
CA PRO A 182 3.38 -18.29 -8.37
C PRO A 182 3.67 -17.53 -7.07
N LEU A 183 3.46 -16.21 -7.06
CA LEU A 183 3.59 -15.37 -5.89
C LEU A 183 2.20 -15.11 -5.27
N PRO A 184 2.05 -15.26 -3.94
CA PRO A 184 0.80 -14.93 -3.27
C PRO A 184 0.51 -13.44 -3.44
N SER A 185 -0.72 -13.12 -3.82
CA SER A 185 -1.18 -11.74 -3.86
C SER A 185 -1.49 -11.26 -2.44
N VAL A 186 -1.00 -10.08 -2.07
CA VAL A 186 -1.36 -9.44 -0.79
C VAL A 186 -2.69 -8.73 -0.97
N GLY A 187 -3.79 -9.48 -0.88
CA GLY A 187 -5.14 -8.93 -0.76
C GLY A 187 -5.44 -8.62 0.70
N LEU A 188 -5.23 -7.36 1.13
CA LEU A 188 -5.57 -6.93 2.49
C LEU A 188 -6.99 -6.34 2.53
N ASP A 189 -7.96 -7.18 2.87
CA ASP A 189 -9.30 -6.72 3.25
C ASP A 189 -9.36 -6.60 4.78
N HIS A 190 -9.45 -5.36 5.29
CA HIS A 190 -9.56 -5.09 6.71
C HIS A 190 -10.70 -4.12 6.99
N LEU A 191 -11.45 -4.38 8.06
CA LEU A 191 -12.45 -3.44 8.55
C LEU A 191 -11.75 -2.37 9.40
N ALA A 192 -11.49 -1.21 8.80
CA ALA A 192 -10.88 -0.07 9.48
C ALA A 192 -11.90 0.60 10.42
N LEU A 193 -12.03 0.08 11.65
CA LEU A 193 -13.03 0.51 12.63
C LEU A 193 -12.76 1.87 13.31
N ARG A 194 -11.63 2.52 12.99
CA ARG A 194 -11.21 3.93 13.23
C ARG A 194 -9.68 4.04 13.07
N PRO A 195 -9.10 5.25 12.94
CA PRO A 195 -7.65 5.41 12.87
C PRO A 195 -6.97 4.84 14.12
N VAL A 196 -5.84 4.14 13.91
CA VAL A 196 -5.04 3.45 14.94
C VAL A 196 -4.45 4.40 16.01
N ARG A 197 -4.58 5.72 15.81
CA ARG A 197 -4.15 6.76 16.78
C ARG A 197 -5.21 7.86 16.90
N PRO A 198 -6.31 7.61 17.61
CA PRO A 198 -7.25 8.67 17.94
C PRO A 198 -6.56 9.67 18.86
N GLN A 199 -6.76 10.97 18.63
CA GLN A 199 -6.30 11.98 19.58
C GLN A 199 -7.11 11.82 20.90
N PRO A 200 -6.54 12.17 22.07
CA PRO A 200 -7.30 12.17 23.31
C PRO A 200 -8.63 12.93 23.16
N GLY A 201 -9.74 12.31 23.53
CA GLY A 201 -11.08 12.89 23.38
C GLY A 201 -11.76 12.68 22.02
N GLN A 202 -11.14 11.98 21.07
CA GLN A 202 -11.79 11.59 19.81
C GLN A 202 -12.44 10.21 19.85
N LEU A 203 -12.23 9.46 20.93
CA LEU A 203 -12.86 8.16 21.12
C LEU A 203 -14.14 8.33 21.89
N GLU A 204 -15.17 7.61 21.45
CA GLU A 204 -16.48 7.60 22.10
C GLU A 204 -16.81 6.18 22.59
N PRO A 205 -16.13 5.65 23.65
CA PRO A 205 -16.30 4.26 24.09
C PRO A 205 -17.74 3.84 24.40
N ASP A 206 -18.59 4.80 24.75
CA ASP A 206 -19.99 4.57 25.05
C ASP A 206 -20.80 4.18 23.80
N THR A 207 -20.45 4.73 22.64
CA THR A 207 -21.09 4.41 21.34
C THR A 207 -20.25 3.46 20.49
N GLU A 208 -18.94 3.37 20.77
CA GLU A 208 -17.96 2.59 20.02
C GLU A 208 -17.17 1.69 20.98
N PRO A 209 -17.77 0.60 21.46
CA PRO A 209 -17.18 -0.21 22.53
C PRO A 209 -15.82 -0.84 22.17
N TRP A 210 -15.50 -0.99 20.87
CA TRP A 210 -14.20 -1.47 20.41
C TRP A 210 -13.07 -0.46 20.64
N THR A 211 -13.38 0.81 20.89
CA THR A 211 -12.39 1.87 21.19
C THR A 211 -12.11 2.00 22.69
N ALA A 212 -12.87 1.31 23.55
CA ALA A 212 -12.65 1.36 24.99
C ALA A 212 -11.20 0.98 25.34
N PRO A 213 -10.51 1.74 26.22
CA PRO A 213 -9.16 1.39 26.63
C PRO A 213 -9.14 0.12 27.49
N GLY A 214 -7.97 -0.51 27.59
CA GLY A 214 -7.75 -1.66 28.45
C GLY A 214 -8.53 -2.91 28.01
N GLU A 215 -8.96 -3.68 29.01
CA GLU A 215 -9.49 -5.03 28.83
C GLU A 215 -10.84 -5.05 28.11
N THR A 216 -11.72 -4.10 28.39
CA THR A 216 -13.06 -4.03 27.78
C THR A 216 -12.97 -3.95 26.26
N GLY A 217 -12.26 -2.95 25.71
CA GLY A 217 -12.15 -2.82 24.26
C GLY A 217 -11.30 -3.93 23.64
N ARG A 218 -10.32 -4.48 24.37
CA ARG A 218 -9.57 -5.66 23.92
C ARG A 218 -10.50 -6.85 23.68
N LEU A 219 -11.38 -7.14 24.64
CA LEU A 219 -12.36 -8.21 24.54
C LEU A 219 -13.36 -7.96 23.41
N VAL A 220 -13.85 -6.72 23.24
CA VAL A 220 -14.75 -6.37 22.13
C VAL A 220 -14.08 -6.62 20.78
N ARG A 221 -12.85 -6.14 20.58
CA ARG A 221 -12.10 -6.38 19.33
C ARG A 221 -11.83 -7.88 19.10
N GLU A 222 -11.53 -8.63 20.15
CA GLU A 222 -11.36 -10.08 20.07
C GLU A 222 -12.66 -10.79 19.66
N ALA A 223 -13.79 -10.40 20.25
CA ALA A 223 -15.10 -10.94 19.91
C ALA A 223 -15.48 -10.68 18.45
N MET A 224 -15.25 -9.45 17.97
CA MET A 224 -15.44 -9.08 16.56
C MET A 224 -14.56 -9.91 15.63
N ASN A 225 -13.31 -10.15 16.00
CA ASN A 225 -12.38 -10.93 15.20
C ASN A 225 -12.80 -12.42 15.12
N ARG A 226 -13.24 -12.98 16.24
CA ARG A 226 -13.72 -14.37 16.38
C ARG A 226 -15.13 -14.60 15.82
N SER A 227 -15.89 -13.54 15.48
CA SER A 227 -17.19 -13.67 14.83
C SER A 227 -17.11 -13.75 13.30
N ILE A 228 -15.91 -13.59 12.72
CA ILE A 228 -15.73 -13.61 11.26
C ILE A 228 -15.56 -15.06 10.79
N ASP A 229 -16.53 -15.55 10.02
CA ASP A 229 -16.42 -16.83 9.31
C ASP A 229 -15.58 -16.65 8.03
N ARG A 230 -14.27 -16.85 8.19
CA ARG A 230 -13.30 -16.72 7.10
C ARG A 230 -13.49 -17.78 6.02
N ASN A 231 -13.90 -18.99 6.41
CA ASN A 231 -14.12 -20.07 5.45
C ASN A 231 -15.35 -19.78 4.59
N GLN A 232 -16.43 -19.27 5.19
CA GLN A 232 -17.58 -18.83 4.43
C GLN A 232 -17.23 -17.68 3.47
N ILE A 233 -16.45 -16.70 3.91
CA ILE A 233 -15.98 -15.61 3.04
C ILE A 233 -15.16 -16.17 1.86
N ILE A 234 -14.19 -17.06 2.13
CA ILE A 234 -13.37 -17.69 1.08
C ILE A 234 -14.25 -18.45 0.08
N ASN A 235 -15.21 -19.23 0.58
CA ASN A 235 -16.07 -20.07 -0.26
C ASN A 235 -17.06 -19.25 -1.08
N GLU A 236 -17.75 -18.29 -0.47
CA GLU A 236 -18.86 -17.58 -1.09
C GLU A 236 -18.41 -16.36 -1.90
N LEU A 237 -17.47 -15.57 -1.37
CA LEU A 237 -17.00 -14.33 -1.99
C LEU A 237 -15.79 -14.59 -2.90
N PHE A 238 -14.81 -15.35 -2.44
CA PHE A 238 -13.60 -15.65 -3.21
C PHE A 238 -13.73 -16.91 -4.08
N LYS A 239 -14.87 -17.61 -4.02
CA LYS A 239 -15.14 -18.84 -4.80
C LYS A 239 -14.04 -19.89 -4.61
N GLY A 240 -13.55 -20.03 -3.39
CA GLY A 240 -12.48 -20.97 -3.01
C GLY A 240 -11.06 -20.53 -3.40
N ARG A 241 -10.89 -19.35 -4.02
CA ARG A 241 -9.59 -18.83 -4.49
C ARG A 241 -8.89 -17.97 -3.44
N GLY A 242 -9.00 -18.34 -2.16
CA GLY A 242 -8.42 -17.59 -1.05
C GLY A 242 -7.92 -18.53 0.04
N GLU A 243 -6.92 -18.06 0.78
CA GLU A 243 -6.31 -18.79 1.89
C GLU A 243 -6.45 -17.99 3.19
N PRO A 244 -6.55 -18.65 4.36
CA PRO A 244 -6.56 -17.96 5.63
C PRO A 244 -5.30 -17.12 5.84
N MET A 245 -5.47 -15.82 6.05
CA MET A 245 -4.37 -14.94 6.41
C MET A 245 -4.17 -14.94 7.93
N TYR A 246 -3.14 -15.64 8.41
CA TYR A 246 -2.82 -15.74 9.85
C TYR A 246 -2.12 -14.49 10.41
N ASN A 247 -1.39 -13.75 9.56
CA ASN A 247 -0.76 -12.48 9.89
C ASN A 247 -1.06 -11.46 8.80
N THR A 248 -1.55 -10.30 9.19
CA THR A 248 -2.08 -9.25 8.29
C THR A 248 -1.07 -8.69 7.30
N ILE A 249 0.23 -8.82 7.55
CA ILE A 249 1.28 -8.19 6.75
C ILE A 249 2.46 -9.12 6.42
N PHE A 250 2.34 -10.41 6.74
CA PHE A 250 3.43 -11.35 6.60
C PHE A 250 2.92 -12.70 6.10
N HIS A 251 3.39 -13.12 4.94
CA HIS A 251 3.07 -14.43 4.37
C HIS A 251 4.10 -15.47 4.85
N ASP A 252 3.72 -16.74 4.95
CA ASP A 252 4.58 -17.81 5.48
C ASP A 252 5.78 -18.16 4.60
N THR A 253 5.67 -17.89 3.31
CA THR A 253 6.77 -17.95 2.33
C THR A 253 7.87 -16.90 2.55
N LEU A 254 7.65 -15.90 3.41
CA LEU A 254 8.63 -14.85 3.67
C LEU A 254 9.62 -15.25 4.78
N GLU A 255 10.90 -14.95 4.55
CA GLU A 255 11.95 -15.11 5.56
C GLU A 255 11.60 -14.36 6.85
N GLY A 256 11.67 -15.05 7.99
CA GLY A 256 11.29 -14.50 9.30
C GLY A 256 9.85 -14.84 9.71
N TRP A 257 9.14 -15.65 8.92
CA TRP A 257 7.86 -16.22 9.33
C TRP A 257 8.03 -16.99 10.64
N ASN A 258 7.10 -16.77 11.57
CA ASN A 258 7.04 -17.55 12.80
C ASN A 258 5.87 -18.53 12.73
N PRO A 259 6.12 -19.86 12.66
CA PRO A 259 5.08 -20.89 12.58
C PRO A 259 4.00 -20.77 13.65
N ARG A 260 4.38 -20.27 14.83
CA ARG A 260 3.48 -19.99 15.95
C ARG A 260 2.27 -19.13 15.56
N TRP A 261 2.39 -18.24 14.57
CA TRP A 261 1.27 -17.44 14.10
C TRP A 261 0.16 -18.28 13.48
N ALA A 262 0.50 -19.35 12.76
CA ALA A 262 -0.47 -20.32 12.26
C ALA A 262 -0.92 -21.25 13.39
N ASP A 263 0.03 -21.81 14.15
CA ASP A 263 -0.25 -22.82 15.19
C ASP A 263 -1.24 -22.33 16.26
N GLU A 264 -1.14 -21.06 16.66
CA GLU A 264 -1.99 -20.47 17.69
C GLU A 264 -3.24 -19.77 17.13
N PHE A 265 -3.40 -19.68 15.81
CA PHE A 265 -4.42 -18.83 15.20
C PHE A 265 -5.84 -19.24 15.62
N ASP A 266 -6.17 -20.52 15.50
CA ASP A 266 -7.52 -21.00 15.79
C ASP A 266 -7.88 -20.92 17.28
N GLU A 267 -6.88 -21.06 18.15
CA GLU A 267 -7.04 -20.84 19.58
C GLU A 267 -7.39 -19.37 19.87
N LYS A 268 -6.66 -18.45 19.23
CA LYS A 268 -6.72 -17.00 19.52
C LYS A 268 -7.80 -16.24 18.76
N TYR A 269 -8.09 -16.64 17.53
CA TYR A 269 -8.88 -15.86 16.57
C TYR A 269 -9.85 -16.70 15.72
N GLY A 270 -9.79 -18.04 15.84
CA GLY A 270 -10.71 -18.93 15.15
C GLY A 270 -12.18 -18.62 15.46
N LEU A 271 -13.06 -18.93 14.50
CA LEU A 271 -14.50 -18.70 14.61
C LEU A 271 -15.05 -19.33 15.89
N ARG A 272 -15.82 -18.55 16.65
CA ARG A 272 -16.54 -19.02 17.85
C ARG A 272 -17.97 -18.49 17.80
N PRO A 273 -18.93 -19.26 17.26
CA PRO A 273 -20.32 -18.84 17.18
C PRO A 273 -20.85 -18.40 18.56
N GLY A 274 -21.56 -17.28 18.62
CA GLY A 274 -22.12 -16.73 19.86
C GLY A 274 -21.16 -15.94 20.77
N THR A 275 -19.84 -15.91 20.50
CA THR A 275 -18.90 -15.11 21.31
C THR A 275 -19.12 -13.61 21.20
N GLY A 276 -19.59 -13.12 20.04
CA GLY A 276 -20.03 -11.73 19.88
C GLY A 276 -21.11 -11.33 20.90
N GLN A 277 -22.09 -12.20 21.14
CA GLN A 277 -23.16 -11.97 22.12
C GLN A 277 -22.68 -12.14 23.57
N ALA A 278 -21.79 -13.12 23.83
CA ALA A 278 -21.30 -13.41 25.17
C ALA A 278 -20.37 -12.32 25.74
N VAL A 279 -19.55 -11.68 24.88
CA VAL A 279 -18.63 -10.60 25.30
C VAL A 279 -19.37 -9.28 25.51
N VAL A 280 -20.37 -8.97 24.67
CA VAL A 280 -21.30 -7.85 24.89
C VAL A 280 -22.09 -8.01 26.20
N GLY A 281 -22.28 -9.25 26.68
CA GLY A 281 -22.88 -9.52 27.99
C GLY A 281 -21.92 -9.36 29.18
N ARG A 282 -20.60 -9.55 29.01
CA ARG A 282 -19.60 -9.48 30.08
C ARG A 282 -18.99 -8.09 30.27
N GLY A 283 -18.79 -7.34 29.20
CA GLY A 283 -18.65 -5.89 29.29
C GLY A 283 -20.06 -5.34 29.43
N ARG A 284 -20.45 -4.80 30.59
CA ARG A 284 -21.81 -4.24 30.79
C ARG A 284 -22.05 -3.07 29.82
N LEU A 285 -22.39 -3.36 28.57
CA LEU A 285 -23.03 -2.41 27.68
C LEU A 285 -24.51 -2.47 28.00
N PRO A 286 -25.11 -1.39 28.52
CA PRO A 286 -26.52 -1.40 28.87
C PRO A 286 -27.34 -1.75 27.62
N ARG A 287 -28.19 -2.79 27.74
CA ARG A 287 -29.09 -3.30 26.68
C ARG A 287 -29.97 -2.24 26.00
N ARG A 288 -29.99 -0.99 26.48
CA ARG A 288 -30.89 0.08 26.07
C ARG A 288 -30.51 0.84 24.79
N GLN A 289 -29.40 0.49 24.12
CA GLN A 289 -28.92 1.24 22.94
C GLN A 289 -28.78 0.42 21.65
N TRP A 290 -29.19 -0.85 21.62
CA TRP A 290 -29.22 -1.61 20.38
C TRP A 290 -30.54 -1.33 19.63
N PRO A 291 -30.52 -0.91 18.36
CA PRO A 291 -31.72 -0.87 17.53
C PRO A 291 -32.33 -2.28 17.46
N GLU A 292 -33.65 -2.39 17.61
CA GLU A 292 -34.36 -3.69 17.62
C GLU A 292 -34.12 -4.53 16.36
N SER A 293 -33.67 -3.91 15.26
CA SER A 293 -33.30 -4.59 14.01
C SER A 293 -32.05 -5.48 14.09
N LEU A 294 -31.27 -5.41 15.18
CA LEU A 294 -30.08 -6.25 15.41
C LEU A 294 -30.33 -7.42 16.38
N LEU A 295 -31.57 -7.58 16.88
CA LEU A 295 -31.94 -8.58 17.87
C LEU A 295 -32.86 -9.70 17.33
N ALA A 296 -33.01 -9.80 16.00
CA ALA A 296 -33.74 -10.86 15.32
C ALA A 296 -32.78 -11.82 14.60
#